data_AF-A0A3B6TJ55-F1
#
_entry.id   AF-A0A3B6TJ55-F1
#
_cell.length_a   1.000
_cell.length_b   1.000
_cell.length_c   1.000
_cell.angle_alpha   90.00
_cell.angle_beta   90.00
_cell.angle_gamma   90.00
#
_symmetry.space_group_name_H-M   'P 1'
#
loop_
_entity.id
_entity.type
_entity.pdbx_description
1 polymer ?
#
loop_
_entity_poly.entity_id
_entity_poly.type
_entity_poly.pdbx_seq_one_letter_code
_entity_poly.pdbx_strand_id
1 'polypeptide(L)'
;MMEAARYGPWSDLPPELLGLVLKRLPSLADRVHLRAVCHPWRSNGLLQQLPVPFPWLTLPDGTFFSIPGGEVHRMPIPDGASCCGSIDNWLFLMGSDDTCTLMNPFSKTTFELPDLVTVWRHEAHYESDHKQLLYKLVTPSPLDISPDSLIAALIKDGGNGTLCISQPPIAPYLVQGNRKPLQHLFDVAFFDGKLYAVSVFGKLFTLKFCNNLGSMPKIKCVIESLGDCRGGPECIPREEVCTYRLYLVECGGRLLMLKRFIRRVGPISRDDVFENMQTGGFVVLEADLHSNPCRWRRISELGGHALFIGQHGSKSMPAKECSGSEEDCIYFICDYPHPKYFSSPFRDCGVYNMRNERITPLMSQTAAPAHDAGQWRPAWFFPPEAV
;
A
#
# COMPACT_ATOMS: atom_id res chain seq x y z
N MET A 1 1.83 -49.22 -40.06
CA MET A 1 2.67 -48.01 -39.95
C MET A 1 1.79 -46.94 -39.32
N MET A 2 1.91 -46.69 -38.01
CA MET A 2 1.11 -45.65 -37.37
C MET A 2 1.69 -44.30 -37.77
N GLU A 3 0.87 -43.46 -38.39
CA GLU A 3 1.21 -42.09 -38.73
C GLU A 3 1.45 -41.30 -37.44
N ALA A 4 2.67 -40.79 -37.25
CA ALA A 4 2.98 -39.97 -36.09
C ALA A 4 2.09 -38.71 -36.14
N ALA A 5 1.39 -38.41 -35.04
CA ALA A 5 0.57 -37.21 -34.93
C ALA A 5 1.42 -35.98 -35.27
N ARG A 6 1.09 -35.31 -36.39
CA ARG A 6 1.70 -34.04 -36.77
C ARG A 6 1.15 -32.96 -35.84
N TYR A 7 1.95 -32.56 -34.85
CA TYR A 7 1.63 -31.39 -34.03
C TYR A 7 1.77 -30.13 -34.89
N GLY A 8 0.73 -29.30 -34.92
CA GLY A 8 0.78 -27.97 -35.52
C GLY A 8 1.73 -27.03 -34.76
N PRO A 9 2.12 -25.89 -35.35
CA PRO A 9 2.96 -24.93 -34.67
C PRO A 9 2.23 -24.31 -33.48
N TRP A 10 2.96 -23.98 -32.41
CA TRP A 10 2.41 -23.34 -31.20
C TRP A 10 1.74 -21.98 -31.47
N SER A 11 2.05 -21.33 -32.61
CA SER A 11 1.35 -20.13 -33.08
C SER A 11 -0.15 -20.34 -33.26
N ASP A 12 -0.56 -21.58 -33.53
CA ASP A 12 -1.93 -21.97 -33.84
C ASP A 12 -2.66 -22.52 -32.60
N LEU A 13 -2.09 -22.30 -31.41
CA LEU A 13 -2.68 -22.70 -30.14
C LEU A 13 -4.10 -22.10 -30.02
N PRO A 14 -5.13 -22.93 -29.77
CA PRO A 14 -6.49 -22.44 -29.56
C PRO A 14 -6.55 -21.36 -28.46
N PRO A 15 -7.37 -20.30 -28.63
CA PRO A 15 -7.48 -19.22 -27.66
C PRO A 15 -7.75 -19.69 -26.23
N GLU A 16 -8.53 -20.76 -26.07
CA GLU A 16 -8.89 -21.33 -24.77
C GLU A 16 -7.67 -21.92 -24.06
N LEU A 17 -6.79 -22.61 -24.81
CA LEU A 17 -5.56 -23.17 -24.27
C LEU A 17 -4.54 -22.07 -23.95
N LEU A 18 -4.43 -21.06 -24.82
CA LEU A 18 -3.61 -19.87 -24.56
C LEU A 18 -4.06 -19.16 -23.28
N GLY A 19 -5.38 -19.05 -23.05
CA GLY A 19 -5.95 -18.52 -21.83
C GLY A 19 -5.57 -19.32 -20.59
N LEU A 20 -5.57 -20.64 -20.66
CA LEU A 20 -5.11 -21.50 -19.55
C LEU A 20 -3.62 -21.32 -19.26
N VAL A 21 -2.79 -21.08 -20.27
CA VAL A 21 -1.37 -20.77 -20.07
C VAL A 21 -1.22 -19.41 -19.39
N LEU A 22 -1.89 -18.37 -19.90
CA LEU A 22 -1.83 -17.02 -19.33
C LEU A 22 -2.31 -16.98 -17.87
N LYS A 23 -3.37 -17.73 -17.52
CA LYS A 23 -3.87 -17.84 -16.14
C LYS A 23 -2.89 -18.47 -15.16
N ARG A 24 -1.89 -19.22 -15.66
CA ARG A 24 -0.84 -19.84 -14.84
C ARG A 24 0.41 -18.96 -14.71
N LEU A 25 0.46 -17.82 -15.39
CA LEU A 25 1.54 -16.84 -15.25
C LEU A 25 1.14 -15.78 -14.20
N PRO A 26 1.69 -15.82 -12.98
CA PRO A 26 1.35 -14.84 -11.95
C PRO A 26 1.96 -13.46 -12.22
N SER A 27 3.09 -13.41 -12.93
CA SER A 27 3.80 -12.18 -13.28
C SER A 27 3.14 -11.47 -14.47
N LEU A 28 2.88 -10.18 -14.33
CA LEU A 28 2.44 -9.35 -15.45
C LEU A 28 3.49 -9.30 -16.57
N ALA A 29 4.78 -9.25 -16.22
CA ALA A 29 5.85 -9.21 -17.21
C ALA A 29 5.84 -10.45 -18.10
N ASP A 30 5.65 -11.64 -17.52
CA ASP A 30 5.56 -12.90 -18.29
C ASP A 30 4.35 -12.92 -19.22
N ARG A 31 3.21 -12.39 -18.78
CA ARG A 31 2.02 -12.27 -19.63
C ARG A 31 2.27 -11.33 -20.82
N VAL A 32 2.94 -10.21 -20.58
CA VAL A 32 3.33 -9.25 -21.63
C VAL A 32 4.31 -9.89 -22.61
N HIS A 33 5.35 -10.57 -22.10
CA HIS A 33 6.32 -11.28 -22.94
C HIS A 33 5.65 -12.35 -23.79
N LEU A 34 4.72 -13.14 -23.21
CA LEU A 34 3.97 -14.15 -23.95
C LEU A 34 3.13 -13.52 -25.07
N ARG A 35 2.41 -12.43 -24.79
CA ARG A 35 1.63 -11.69 -25.80
C ARG A 35 2.52 -11.01 -26.86
N ALA A 36 3.82 -10.85 -26.62
CA ALA A 36 4.75 -10.28 -27.58
C ALA A 36 5.35 -11.30 -28.56
N VAL A 37 5.16 -12.60 -28.34
CA VAL A 37 5.75 -13.67 -29.18
C VAL A 37 5.27 -13.63 -30.63
N CYS A 38 3.96 -13.53 -30.86
CA CYS A 38 3.38 -13.47 -32.20
C CYS A 38 2.00 -12.78 -32.22
N HIS A 39 1.54 -12.37 -33.39
CA HIS A 39 0.26 -11.68 -33.55
C HIS A 39 -0.94 -12.50 -33.05
N PRO A 40 -1.09 -13.82 -33.37
CA PRO A 40 -2.19 -14.63 -32.83
C PRO A 40 -2.23 -14.68 -31.30
N TRP A 41 -1.08 -14.81 -30.64
CA TRP A 41 -1.00 -14.83 -29.18
C TRP A 41 -1.33 -13.48 -28.56
N ARG A 42 -0.92 -12.38 -29.20
CA ARG A 42 -1.32 -11.04 -28.80
C ARG A 42 -2.83 -10.87 -28.86
N SER A 43 -3.43 -11.13 -30.03
CA SER A 43 -4.87 -10.91 -30.26
C SER A 43 -5.72 -11.83 -29.38
N ASN A 44 -5.41 -13.12 -29.35
CA ASN A 44 -6.17 -14.10 -28.56
C ASN A 44 -5.95 -13.92 -27.06
N GLY A 45 -4.75 -13.50 -26.66
CA GLY A 45 -4.41 -13.24 -25.27
C GLY A 45 -5.11 -12.02 -24.68
N LEU A 46 -5.40 -10.99 -25.49
CA LEU A 46 -6.18 -9.81 -25.07
C LEU A 46 -7.66 -10.11 -24.84
N LEU A 47 -8.20 -11.19 -25.44
CA LEU A 47 -9.58 -11.63 -25.25
C LEU A 47 -9.77 -12.44 -23.95
N GLN A 48 -8.68 -12.81 -23.28
CA GLN A 48 -8.75 -13.63 -22.07
C GLN A 48 -8.98 -12.78 -20.84
N GLN A 49 -9.97 -13.17 -20.03
CA GLN A 49 -10.09 -12.68 -18.65
C GLN A 49 -9.02 -13.35 -17.79
N LEU A 50 -8.11 -12.53 -17.27
CA LEU A 50 -6.99 -12.99 -16.45
C LEU A 50 -7.16 -12.48 -15.01
N PRO A 51 -6.76 -13.26 -14.00
CA PRO A 51 -6.70 -12.77 -12.63
C PRO A 51 -5.73 -11.59 -12.54
N VAL A 52 -5.97 -10.65 -11.64
CA VAL A 52 -5.06 -9.54 -11.35
C VAL A 52 -3.66 -10.11 -11.06
N PRO A 53 -2.59 -9.54 -11.63
CA PRO A 53 -1.22 -9.96 -11.33
C PRO A 53 -0.89 -9.66 -9.86
N PHE A 54 0.07 -10.40 -9.30
CA PHE A 54 0.52 -10.13 -7.94
C PHE A 54 1.12 -8.71 -7.85
N PRO A 55 0.87 -7.94 -6.76
CA PRO A 55 1.38 -6.58 -6.63
C PRO A 55 2.91 -6.50 -6.68
N TRP A 56 3.41 -5.42 -7.26
CA TRP A 56 4.82 -5.07 -7.28
C TRP A 56 5.19 -4.15 -6.13
N LEU A 57 6.48 -3.98 -5.89
CA LEU A 57 7.00 -2.93 -5.01
C LEU A 57 7.67 -1.84 -5.83
N THR A 58 7.25 -0.59 -5.65
CA THR A 58 7.93 0.57 -6.23
C THR A 58 9.11 0.98 -5.39
N LEU A 59 10.22 1.31 -6.04
CA LEU A 59 11.44 1.82 -5.43
C LEU A 59 11.61 3.33 -5.72
N PRO A 60 12.39 4.06 -4.89
CA PRO A 60 12.54 5.51 -5.02
C PRO A 60 13.10 5.98 -6.38
N ASP A 61 13.89 5.15 -7.04
CA ASP A 61 14.48 5.42 -8.36
C ASP A 61 13.50 5.17 -9.53
N GLY A 62 12.22 4.91 -9.22
CA GLY A 62 11.18 4.63 -10.22
C GLY A 62 11.21 3.20 -10.77
N THR A 63 12.01 2.31 -10.18
CA THR A 63 11.99 0.89 -10.55
C THR A 63 10.94 0.11 -9.77
N PHE A 64 10.53 -1.02 -10.33
CA PHE A 64 9.52 -1.91 -9.78
C PHE A 64 10.15 -3.26 -9.54
N PHE A 65 9.85 -3.83 -8.38
CA PHE A 65 10.28 -5.15 -8.00
C PHE A 65 9.10 -6.12 -8.05
N SER A 66 9.22 -7.14 -8.89
CA SER A 66 8.24 -8.21 -9.06
C SER A 66 8.35 -9.23 -7.93
N ILE A 67 7.20 -9.63 -7.38
CA ILE A 67 7.11 -10.66 -6.33
C ILE A 67 6.19 -11.78 -6.83
N PRO A 68 6.53 -13.06 -6.62
CA PRO A 68 7.75 -13.57 -5.96
C PRO A 68 8.96 -13.72 -6.90
N GLY A 69 8.83 -13.38 -8.19
CA GLY A 69 9.85 -13.69 -9.22
C GLY A 69 11.18 -12.97 -9.05
N GLY A 70 11.20 -11.83 -8.37
CA GLY A 70 12.41 -11.08 -8.06
C GLY A 70 12.98 -10.26 -9.22
N GLU A 71 12.22 -10.13 -10.31
CA GLU A 71 12.62 -9.32 -11.45
C GLU A 71 12.51 -7.81 -11.14
N VAL A 72 13.48 -7.04 -11.64
CA VAL A 72 13.43 -5.57 -11.59
C VAL A 72 12.96 -5.04 -12.93
N HIS A 73 11.87 -4.28 -12.94
CA HIS A 73 11.35 -3.59 -14.11
C HIS A 73 11.62 -2.09 -13.98
N ARG A 74 12.02 -1.44 -15.08
CA ARG A 74 12.12 0.02 -15.15
C ARG A 74 10.96 0.55 -15.98
N MET A 75 10.15 1.44 -15.42
CA MET A 75 9.19 2.22 -16.21
C MET A 75 9.72 3.64 -16.37
N PRO A 76 9.52 4.28 -17.54
CA PRO A 76 9.96 5.65 -17.72
C PRO A 76 9.13 6.58 -16.83
N ILE A 77 9.82 7.28 -15.93
CA ILE A 77 9.32 8.44 -15.18
C ILE A 77 9.89 9.72 -15.82
N PRO A 78 9.25 10.89 -15.64
CA PRO A 78 9.77 12.16 -16.15
C PRO A 78 11.19 12.44 -15.64
N ASP A 79 12.03 13.06 -16.48
CA ASP A 79 13.38 13.44 -16.12
C ASP A 79 13.38 14.38 -14.90
N GLY A 80 14.24 14.11 -13.92
CA GLY A 80 14.32 14.88 -12.68
C GLY A 80 13.21 14.59 -11.66
N ALA A 81 12.27 13.68 -11.97
CA ALA A 81 11.28 13.23 -11.00
C ALA A 81 11.82 12.08 -10.12
N SER A 82 11.40 12.05 -8.87
CA SER A 82 11.64 10.95 -7.93
C SER A 82 10.34 10.26 -7.54
N CYS A 83 10.36 8.93 -7.45
CA CYS A 83 9.20 8.17 -7.02
C CYS A 83 9.10 8.23 -5.49
N CYS A 84 8.02 8.84 -5.00
CA CYS A 84 7.80 8.95 -3.56
C CYS A 84 7.01 7.77 -3.01
N GLY A 85 6.18 7.12 -3.84
CA GLY A 85 5.28 6.02 -3.47
C GLY A 85 4.23 5.74 -4.55
N SER A 86 3.21 4.95 -4.19
CA SER A 86 2.16 4.53 -5.12
C SER A 86 0.79 4.40 -4.45
N ILE A 87 -0.26 4.58 -5.26
CA ILE A 87 -1.65 4.34 -4.90
C ILE A 87 -2.24 3.54 -6.05
N ASP A 88 -2.76 2.34 -5.79
CA ASP A 88 -3.24 1.44 -6.85
C ASP A 88 -2.20 1.28 -7.97
N ASN A 89 -2.54 1.66 -9.21
CA ASN A 89 -1.67 1.65 -10.38
C ASN A 89 -1.09 3.04 -10.71
N TRP A 90 -1.14 3.99 -9.79
CA TRP A 90 -0.61 5.34 -9.93
C TRP A 90 0.66 5.53 -9.11
N LEU A 91 1.63 6.23 -9.71
CA LEU A 91 2.87 6.65 -9.07
C LEU A 91 2.70 8.06 -8.53
N PHE A 92 3.10 8.26 -7.29
CA PHE A 92 3.26 9.59 -6.73
C PHE A 92 4.70 10.06 -6.95
N LEU A 93 4.85 11.09 -7.79
CA LEU A 93 6.12 11.61 -8.25
C LEU A 93 6.35 13.02 -7.72
N MET A 94 7.60 13.31 -7.37
CA MET A 94 8.06 14.64 -7.00
C MET A 94 9.11 15.12 -8.00
N GLY A 95 8.78 16.16 -8.76
CA GLY A 95 9.66 16.80 -9.73
C GLY A 95 10.73 17.66 -9.07
N SER A 96 11.83 17.89 -9.79
CA SER A 96 12.91 18.79 -9.38
C SER A 96 12.50 20.27 -9.34
N ASP A 97 11.41 20.61 -10.02
CA ASP A 97 10.76 21.93 -10.04
C ASP A 97 9.73 22.10 -8.92
N ASP A 98 9.76 21.19 -7.92
CA ASP A 98 8.84 21.18 -6.80
C ASP A 98 7.39 21.01 -7.25
N THR A 99 7.15 20.12 -8.21
CA THR A 99 5.80 19.69 -8.60
C THR A 99 5.50 18.33 -8.00
N CYS A 100 4.29 18.17 -7.45
CA CYS A 100 3.77 16.87 -7.01
C CYS A 100 2.81 16.37 -8.07
N THR A 101 3.03 15.16 -8.58
CA THR A 101 2.15 14.57 -9.61
C THR A 101 1.76 13.14 -9.30
N LEU A 102 0.57 12.75 -9.75
CA LEU A 102 0.15 11.35 -9.87
C LEU A 102 0.23 10.94 -11.33
N MET A 103 1.00 9.91 -11.64
CA MET A 103 1.18 9.42 -13.00
C MET A 103 0.81 7.95 -13.11
N ASN A 104 0.02 7.59 -14.12
CA ASN A 104 -0.19 6.19 -14.50
C ASN A 104 0.90 5.77 -15.51
N PRO A 105 1.77 4.79 -15.19
CA PRO A 105 2.87 4.42 -16.05
C PRO A 105 2.43 3.67 -17.33
N PHE A 106 1.22 3.12 -17.36
CA PHE A 106 0.67 2.39 -18.50
C PHE A 106 -0.08 3.32 -19.47
N SER A 107 -0.97 4.17 -18.97
CA SER A 107 -1.74 5.11 -19.81
C SER A 107 -1.00 6.42 -20.10
N LYS A 108 0.08 6.71 -19.35
CA LYS A 108 0.82 7.99 -19.37
C LYS A 108 0.01 9.21 -18.94
N THR A 109 -1.17 9.00 -18.36
CA THR A 109 -1.98 10.07 -17.79
C THR A 109 -1.30 10.60 -16.54
N THR A 110 -1.25 11.94 -16.41
CA THR A 110 -0.62 12.63 -15.27
C THR A 110 -1.58 13.67 -14.71
N PHE A 111 -1.57 13.81 -13.38
CA PHE A 111 -2.31 14.83 -12.65
C PHE A 111 -1.38 15.58 -11.72
N GLU A 112 -1.47 16.90 -11.72
CA GLU A 112 -0.81 17.71 -10.70
C GLU A 112 -1.62 17.69 -9.41
N LEU A 113 -0.90 17.61 -8.30
CA LEU A 113 -1.39 17.81 -6.95
C LEU A 113 -0.86 19.15 -6.45
N PRO A 114 -1.47 20.28 -6.88
CA PRO A 114 -1.09 21.60 -6.43
C PRO A 114 -1.08 21.67 -4.89
N ASP A 115 -0.30 22.61 -4.34
CA ASP A 115 -0.03 22.90 -2.91
C ASP A 115 0.35 21.74 -1.98
N LEU A 116 0.38 20.48 -2.43
CA LEU A 116 0.94 19.39 -1.62
C LEU A 116 2.43 19.63 -1.35
N VAL A 117 3.11 20.26 -2.29
CA VAL A 117 4.52 20.66 -2.23
C VAL A 117 4.77 21.69 -1.13
N THR A 118 3.93 22.72 -1.02
CA THR A 118 4.08 23.75 0.02
C THR A 118 3.89 23.17 1.41
N VAL A 119 2.96 22.23 1.56
CA VAL A 119 2.78 21.47 2.82
C VAL A 119 3.99 20.61 3.11
N TRP A 120 4.42 19.84 2.11
CA TRP A 120 5.59 18.97 2.22
C TRP A 120 6.83 19.76 2.65
N ARG A 121 7.07 20.93 2.06
CA ARG A 121 8.16 21.83 2.44
C ARG A 121 8.01 22.37 3.85
N HIS A 122 6.81 22.83 4.21
CA HIS A 122 6.55 23.37 5.55
C HIS A 122 6.89 22.35 6.64
N GLU A 123 6.48 21.10 6.43
CA GLU A 123 6.76 19.99 7.35
C GLU A 123 8.24 19.54 7.26
N ALA A 124 8.87 19.59 6.08
CA ALA A 124 10.28 19.22 5.91
C ALA A 124 11.27 20.23 6.51
N HIS A 125 10.90 21.51 6.63
CA HIS A 125 11.78 22.59 7.11
C HIS A 125 12.01 22.58 8.64
N TYR A 126 11.23 21.83 9.43
CA TYR A 126 11.35 21.81 10.89
C TYR A 126 12.45 20.91 11.45
N GLU A 127 13.06 20.03 10.64
CA GLU A 127 14.13 19.14 11.10
C GLU A 127 15.49 19.49 10.47
N SER A 128 16.45 19.84 11.34
CA SER A 128 17.85 20.11 11.02
C SER A 128 18.70 18.85 10.78
N ASP A 129 18.06 17.68 10.71
CA ASP A 129 18.66 16.40 10.36
C ASP A 129 17.73 15.76 9.32
N HIS A 130 18.27 15.09 8.29
CA HIS A 130 17.54 14.60 7.09
C HIS A 130 16.52 13.48 7.37
N LYS A 131 15.60 13.70 8.29
CA LYS A 131 14.52 12.80 8.65
C LYS A 131 13.39 12.94 7.64
N GLN A 132 12.89 11.78 7.24
CA GLN A 132 12.04 11.61 6.08
C GLN A 132 10.58 11.73 6.47
N LEU A 133 9.85 12.63 5.81
CA LEU A 133 8.41 12.77 5.98
C LEU A 133 7.70 11.45 5.69
N LEU A 134 6.89 11.03 6.64
CA LEU A 134 6.06 9.85 6.54
C LEU A 134 4.69 10.28 6.03
N TYR A 135 4.19 9.69 4.96
CA TYR A 135 2.89 10.09 4.42
C TYR A 135 2.11 8.90 3.89
N LYS A 136 0.78 9.04 3.82
CA LYS A 136 -0.12 8.11 3.14
C LYS A 136 -1.08 8.90 2.26
N LEU A 137 -1.17 8.50 0.99
CA LEU A 137 -2.18 9.02 0.09
C LEU A 137 -3.35 8.04 0.02
N VAL A 138 -4.56 8.56 0.04
CA VAL A 138 -5.80 7.76 -0.07
C VAL A 138 -6.77 8.41 -1.02
N THR A 139 -7.47 7.58 -1.76
CA THR A 139 -8.47 7.97 -2.74
C THR A 139 -9.74 7.13 -2.55
N PRO A 140 -10.92 7.64 -2.91
CA PRO A 140 -12.11 6.82 -3.11
C PRO A 140 -11.80 5.69 -4.10
N SER A 141 -12.37 4.51 -3.86
CA SER A 141 -12.29 3.37 -4.76
C SER A 141 -13.64 3.18 -5.47
N PRO A 142 -13.67 3.06 -6.83
CA PRO A 142 -12.54 3.21 -7.74
C PRO A 142 -12.06 4.66 -7.82
N LEU A 143 -10.78 4.86 -8.18
CA LEU A 143 -10.27 6.18 -8.54
C LEU A 143 -10.86 6.56 -9.90
N ASP A 144 -12.09 7.07 -9.90
CA ASP A 144 -12.64 7.78 -11.04
C ASP A 144 -12.03 9.17 -11.07
N ILE A 145 -11.46 9.58 -12.19
CA ILE A 145 -10.87 10.92 -12.34
C ILE A 145 -11.99 11.89 -12.73
N SER A 146 -12.97 12.04 -11.83
CA SER A 146 -13.97 13.10 -11.89
C SER A 146 -13.38 14.35 -11.22
N PRO A 147 -13.75 15.57 -11.65
CA PRO A 147 -13.43 16.79 -10.92
C PRO A 147 -13.92 16.80 -9.45
N ASP A 148 -14.82 15.89 -9.09
CA ASP A 148 -15.31 15.69 -7.72
C ASP A 148 -14.44 14.74 -6.88
N SER A 149 -13.42 14.12 -7.47
CA SER A 149 -12.63 13.07 -6.81
C SER A 149 -11.63 13.64 -5.81
N LEU A 150 -11.85 13.25 -4.56
CA LEU A 150 -11.07 13.70 -3.42
C LEU A 150 -9.80 12.85 -3.25
N ILE A 151 -8.65 13.50 -3.21
CA ILE A 151 -7.39 12.87 -2.83
C ILE A 151 -7.00 13.41 -1.47
N ALA A 152 -6.84 12.53 -0.49
CA ALA A 152 -6.39 12.90 0.85
C ALA A 152 -4.94 12.43 1.05
N ALA A 153 -4.10 13.33 1.55
CA ALA A 153 -2.73 13.04 1.95
C ALA A 153 -2.58 13.28 3.45
N LEU A 154 -2.29 12.24 4.21
CA LEU A 154 -1.85 12.40 5.60
C LEU A 154 -0.33 12.46 5.60
N ILE A 155 0.24 13.63 5.89
CA ILE A 155 1.68 13.86 6.06
C ILE A 155 1.98 13.89 7.56
N LYS A 156 3.04 13.22 7.99
CA LYS A 156 3.45 13.12 9.39
C LYS A 156 4.88 13.59 9.56
N ASP A 157 5.07 14.42 10.58
CA ASP A 157 6.35 14.91 11.06
C ASP A 157 6.43 14.72 12.59
N GLY A 158 7.45 14.01 13.08
CA GLY A 158 7.86 14.02 14.48
C GLY A 158 6.81 13.69 15.57
N GLY A 159 5.59 13.28 15.20
CA GLY A 159 4.45 13.07 16.11
C GLY A 159 3.19 13.90 15.78
N ASN A 160 3.29 14.89 14.91
CA ASN A 160 2.16 15.63 14.35
C ASN A 160 1.77 15.08 12.97
N GLY A 161 0.49 15.19 12.63
CA GLY A 161 -0.04 14.80 11.32
C GLY A 161 -0.82 15.96 10.70
N THR A 162 -0.45 16.33 9.47
CA THR A 162 -1.16 17.31 8.64
C THR A 162 -1.95 16.57 7.57
N LEU A 163 -3.26 16.86 7.47
CA LEU A 163 -4.12 16.28 6.45
C LEU A 163 -4.32 17.31 5.33
N CYS A 164 -3.81 17.00 4.15
CA CYS A 164 -4.04 17.78 2.93
C CYS A 164 -5.11 17.10 2.09
N ILE A 165 -5.96 17.90 1.44
CA ILE A 165 -7.01 17.41 0.55
C ILE A 165 -6.95 18.19 -0.74
N SER A 166 -6.83 17.43 -1.83
CA SER A 166 -6.84 17.95 -3.18
C SER A 166 -8.10 17.45 -3.89
N GLN A 167 -8.77 18.36 -4.60
CA GLN A 167 -9.86 18.06 -5.53
C GLN A 167 -9.42 18.56 -6.91
N PRO A 168 -8.68 17.78 -7.71
CA PRO A 168 -8.25 18.23 -9.04
C PRO A 168 -9.49 18.48 -9.91
N PRO A 169 -9.67 19.63 -10.59
CA PRO A 169 -8.72 20.70 -10.90
C PRO A 169 -8.83 21.95 -9.99
N ILE A 170 -9.62 21.89 -8.92
CA ILE A 170 -9.82 22.99 -7.98
C ILE A 170 -8.57 23.12 -7.09
N ALA A 171 -8.16 24.35 -6.79
CA ALA A 171 -7.07 24.61 -5.86
C ALA A 171 -7.32 23.85 -4.54
N PRO A 172 -6.34 23.09 -4.05
CA PRO A 172 -6.47 22.30 -2.83
C PRO A 172 -6.73 23.23 -1.64
N TYR A 173 -7.30 22.68 -0.58
CA TYR A 173 -7.45 23.41 0.67
C TYR A 173 -6.82 22.64 1.82
N LEU A 174 -6.15 23.40 2.67
CA LEU A 174 -5.30 22.90 3.73
C LEU A 174 -6.05 22.75 5.04
N VAL A 175 -5.96 21.56 5.65
CA VAL A 175 -6.44 21.32 7.02
C VAL A 175 -5.23 21.08 7.92
N GLN A 176 -4.71 22.15 8.51
CA GLN A 176 -3.52 22.08 9.35
C GLN A 176 -3.80 21.31 10.66
N GLY A 177 -2.91 20.38 11.00
CA GLY A 177 -3.03 19.46 12.14
C GLY A 177 -2.87 20.09 13.53
N ASN A 178 -2.68 21.42 13.63
CA ASN A 178 -2.33 22.12 14.87
C ASN A 178 -3.43 22.15 15.93
N ARG A 179 -4.60 21.53 15.68
CA ARG A 179 -5.71 21.44 16.64
C ARG A 179 -6.13 19.99 16.87
N LYS A 180 -6.38 19.64 18.14
CA LYS A 180 -6.98 18.34 18.51
C LYS A 180 -8.35 18.20 17.80
N PRO A 181 -8.66 17.05 17.19
CA PRO A 181 -8.01 15.74 17.35
C PRO A 181 -6.95 15.38 16.30
N LEU A 182 -6.56 16.28 15.39
CA LEU A 182 -5.64 15.96 14.29
C LEU A 182 -4.20 15.66 14.76
N GLN A 183 -3.80 16.18 15.93
CA GLN A 183 -2.46 16.04 16.51
C GLN A 183 -2.00 14.60 16.80
N HIS A 184 -2.81 13.56 16.60
CA HIS A 184 -2.41 12.18 16.88
C HIS A 184 -2.97 11.18 15.85
N LEU A 185 -3.26 11.63 14.63
CA LEU A 185 -3.72 10.74 13.57
C LEU A 185 -2.60 9.81 13.11
N PHE A 186 -2.90 8.52 13.14
CA PHE A 186 -2.00 7.45 12.81
C PHE A 186 -2.28 6.85 11.44
N ASP A 187 -3.53 6.86 10.97
CA ASP A 187 -3.81 6.48 9.59
C ASP A 187 -5.16 7.00 9.10
N VAL A 188 -5.36 6.97 7.77
CA VAL A 188 -6.60 7.36 7.08
C VAL A 188 -7.01 6.33 6.03
N ALA A 189 -8.31 6.26 5.75
CA ALA A 189 -8.89 5.45 4.66
C ALA A 189 -10.27 6.00 4.26
N PHE A 190 -10.63 5.84 2.99
CA PHE A 190 -12.00 6.05 2.53
C PHE A 190 -12.83 4.80 2.77
N PHE A 191 -14.07 4.98 3.24
CA PHE A 191 -15.05 3.92 3.43
C PHE A 191 -16.46 4.51 3.30
N ASP A 192 -17.33 3.87 2.50
CA ASP A 192 -18.73 4.31 2.32
C ASP A 192 -18.85 5.82 2.00
N GLY A 193 -18.03 6.27 1.04
CA GLY A 193 -17.98 7.68 0.60
C GLY A 193 -17.50 8.70 1.63
N LYS A 194 -16.96 8.25 2.78
CA LYS A 194 -16.49 9.13 3.86
C LYS A 194 -15.02 8.87 4.14
N LEU A 195 -14.29 9.92 4.53
CA LEU A 195 -12.93 9.78 5.01
C LEU A 195 -12.96 9.44 6.51
N TYR A 196 -12.29 8.36 6.87
CA TYR A 196 -12.05 7.97 8.24
C TYR A 196 -10.58 8.17 8.59
N ALA A 197 -10.34 8.54 9.85
CA ALA A 197 -9.01 8.65 10.42
C ALA A 197 -8.95 7.95 11.76
N VAL A 198 -7.84 7.29 12.06
CA VAL A 198 -7.62 6.62 13.34
C VAL A 198 -6.49 7.29 14.10
N SER A 199 -6.64 7.46 15.42
CA SER A 199 -5.56 7.94 16.27
C SER A 199 -4.68 6.83 16.82
N VAL A 200 -3.52 7.20 17.36
CA VAL A 200 -2.61 6.28 18.08
C VAL A 200 -3.31 5.49 19.21
N PHE A 201 -4.36 6.06 19.82
CA PHE A 201 -5.12 5.43 20.89
C PHE A 201 -6.28 4.55 20.39
N GLY A 202 -6.40 4.37 19.07
CA GLY A 202 -7.48 3.62 18.43
C GLY A 202 -8.82 4.35 18.43
N LYS A 203 -8.84 5.68 18.56
CA LYS A 203 -10.07 6.46 18.33
C LYS A 203 -10.33 6.57 16.84
N LEU A 204 -11.55 6.30 16.41
CA LEU A 204 -11.96 6.45 15.01
C LEU A 204 -12.73 7.75 14.83
N PHE A 205 -12.35 8.52 13.82
CA PHE A 205 -12.98 9.77 13.44
C PHE A 205 -13.52 9.69 12.03
N THR A 206 -14.70 10.27 11.80
CA THR A 206 -15.19 10.62 10.46
C THR A 206 -14.88 12.08 10.18
N LEU A 207 -14.34 12.35 9.00
CA LEU A 207 -14.09 13.69 8.50
C LEU A 207 -15.08 13.99 7.37
N LYS A 208 -15.96 14.97 7.59
CA LYS A 208 -16.89 15.46 6.57
C LYS A 208 -16.43 16.82 6.06
N PHE A 209 -16.20 16.91 4.77
CA PHE A 209 -15.85 18.16 4.10
C PHE A 209 -17.11 18.92 3.72
N CYS A 210 -17.11 20.22 3.96
CA CYS A 210 -18.17 21.11 3.48
C CYS A 210 -17.73 21.68 2.13
N ASN A 211 -18.63 21.79 1.16
CA ASN A 211 -18.33 22.31 -0.19
C ASN A 211 -17.87 23.79 -0.21
N ASN A 212 -17.87 24.47 0.94
CA ASN A 212 -17.42 25.85 1.05
C ASN A 212 -15.90 25.86 1.24
N LEU A 213 -15.17 26.28 0.19
CA LEU A 213 -13.72 26.48 0.18
C LEU A 213 -13.25 27.15 1.49
N GLY A 214 -12.26 26.54 2.16
CA GLY A 214 -11.62 27.09 3.36
C GLY A 214 -12.37 26.83 4.69
N SER A 215 -13.54 26.20 4.66
CA SER A 215 -14.20 25.78 5.90
C SER A 215 -13.60 24.48 6.46
N MET A 216 -13.34 24.46 7.77
CA MET A 216 -12.77 23.29 8.42
C MET A 216 -13.67 22.05 8.29
N PRO A 217 -13.09 20.85 8.12
CA PRO A 217 -13.87 19.64 8.11
C PRO A 217 -14.59 19.46 9.45
N LYS A 218 -15.84 19.00 9.38
CA LYS A 218 -16.56 18.55 10.56
C LYS A 218 -15.99 17.20 10.97
N ILE A 219 -15.23 17.19 12.05
CA ILE A 219 -14.63 15.98 12.62
C ILE A 219 -15.57 15.43 13.70
N LYS A 220 -16.00 14.17 13.55
CA LYS A 220 -16.82 13.47 14.54
C LYS A 220 -16.08 12.23 15.02
N CYS A 221 -15.87 12.10 16.32
CA CYS A 221 -15.42 10.85 16.92
C CYS A 221 -16.57 9.84 16.87
N VAL A 222 -16.34 8.69 16.24
CA VAL A 222 -17.33 7.61 16.10
C VAL A 222 -17.02 6.44 17.01
N ILE A 223 -15.74 6.14 17.27
CA ILE A 223 -15.33 5.14 18.26
C ILE A 223 -14.32 5.79 19.22
N GLU A 224 -14.61 5.76 20.53
CA GLU A 224 -13.85 6.51 21.53
C GLU A 224 -12.66 5.77 22.14
N SER A 225 -12.63 4.43 22.04
CA SER A 225 -11.52 3.63 22.57
C SER A 225 -11.45 2.24 21.96
N LEU A 226 -10.31 1.57 22.16
CA LEU A 226 -10.12 0.15 21.85
C LEU A 226 -10.95 -0.80 22.72
N GLY A 227 -11.50 -0.34 23.85
CA GLY A 227 -12.20 -1.21 24.81
C GLY A 227 -11.35 -2.42 25.21
N ASP A 228 -11.91 -3.61 25.02
CA ASP A 228 -11.27 -4.91 25.31
C ASP A 228 -10.25 -5.33 24.23
N CYS A 229 -10.18 -4.62 23.09
CA CYS A 229 -9.27 -4.93 21.98
C CYS A 229 -7.85 -4.36 22.16
N ARG A 230 -7.45 -4.09 23.41
CA ARG A 230 -6.09 -3.61 23.73
C ARG A 230 -5.02 -4.68 23.56
N GLY A 231 -5.39 -5.95 23.71
CA GLY A 231 -4.47 -7.09 23.60
C GLY A 231 -3.70 -7.18 22.28
N GLY A 232 -2.61 -7.95 22.33
CA GLY A 232 -1.80 -8.33 21.18
C GLY A 232 -2.21 -9.68 20.57
N PRO A 233 -1.46 -10.14 19.55
CA PRO A 233 -1.60 -11.50 19.02
C PRO A 233 -1.14 -12.52 20.08
N GLU A 234 -1.64 -13.76 19.99
CA GLU A 234 -1.34 -14.79 20.99
C GLU A 234 0.11 -15.29 20.87
N CYS A 235 0.68 -15.23 19.67
CA CYS A 235 2.06 -15.60 19.40
C CYS A 235 3.13 -14.70 20.04
N ILE A 236 2.76 -13.53 20.59
CA ILE A 236 3.70 -12.62 21.26
C ILE A 236 3.43 -12.62 22.78
N PRO A 237 4.42 -13.00 23.62
CA PRO A 237 4.31 -12.92 25.07
C PRO A 237 4.01 -11.50 25.56
N ARG A 238 3.18 -11.37 26.60
CA ARG A 238 2.78 -10.05 27.13
C ARG A 238 3.94 -9.25 27.72
N GLU A 239 4.99 -9.92 28.16
CA GLU A 239 6.18 -9.30 28.74
C GLU A 239 7.14 -8.73 27.68
N GLU A 240 6.97 -9.07 26.40
CA GLU A 240 7.82 -8.53 25.32
C GLU A 240 7.50 -7.06 25.06
N VAL A 241 8.52 -6.20 25.17
CA VAL A 241 8.41 -4.79 24.80
C VAL A 241 8.22 -4.69 23.28
N CYS A 242 6.99 -4.39 22.89
CA CYS A 242 6.62 -4.17 21.50
C CYS A 242 6.18 -2.73 21.27
N THR A 243 6.61 -2.16 20.14
CA THR A 243 5.91 -0.99 19.56
C THR A 243 4.86 -1.49 18.57
N TYR A 244 3.92 -0.65 18.18
CA TYR A 244 2.94 -1.02 17.16
C TYR A 244 2.70 0.09 16.15
N ARG A 245 2.30 -0.31 14.95
CA ARG A 245 1.78 0.58 13.91
C ARG A 245 0.32 0.28 13.66
N LEU A 246 -0.44 1.32 13.33
CA LEU A 246 -1.85 1.22 12.97
C LEU A 246 -2.03 1.48 11.49
N TYR A 247 -2.87 0.67 10.85
CA TYR A 247 -3.30 0.85 9.47
C TYR A 247 -4.81 0.79 9.40
N LEU A 248 -5.40 1.66 8.59
CA LEU A 248 -6.83 1.69 8.28
C LEU A 248 -7.00 1.30 6.81
N VAL A 249 -7.93 0.39 6.54
CA VAL A 249 -8.17 -0.15 5.20
C VAL A 249 -9.62 -0.57 5.05
N GLU A 250 -10.20 -0.34 3.87
CA GLU A 250 -11.47 -0.92 3.48
C GLU A 250 -11.25 -2.34 2.95
N CYS A 251 -12.08 -3.28 3.36
CA CYS A 251 -12.00 -4.69 2.98
C CYS A 251 -13.37 -5.34 2.89
N GLY A 252 -13.83 -5.56 1.66
CA GLY A 252 -15.08 -6.30 1.38
C GLY A 252 -16.31 -5.65 2.01
N GLY A 253 -16.42 -4.32 1.96
CA GLY A 253 -17.52 -3.57 2.58
C GLY A 253 -17.38 -3.36 4.09
N ARG A 254 -16.19 -3.64 4.66
CA ARG A 254 -15.89 -3.44 6.08
C ARG A 254 -14.73 -2.48 6.25
N LEU A 255 -14.78 -1.65 7.28
CA LEU A 255 -13.67 -0.80 7.69
C LEU A 255 -12.82 -1.52 8.74
N LEU A 256 -11.58 -1.82 8.41
CA LEU A 256 -10.66 -2.57 9.27
C LEU A 256 -9.52 -1.69 9.77
N MET A 257 -9.15 -1.88 11.04
CA MET A 257 -7.91 -1.41 11.61
C MET A 257 -6.96 -2.58 11.88
N LEU A 258 -5.76 -2.51 11.35
CA LEU A 258 -4.68 -3.45 11.64
C LEU A 258 -3.74 -2.84 12.67
N LYS A 259 -3.40 -3.62 13.69
CA LYS A 259 -2.33 -3.35 14.65
C LYS A 259 -1.17 -4.27 14.32
N ARG A 260 -0.10 -3.74 13.73
CA ARG A 260 1.16 -4.47 13.51
C ARG A 260 2.01 -4.35 14.74
N PHE A 261 2.34 -5.48 15.38
CA PHE A 261 3.22 -5.52 16.54
C PHE A 261 4.65 -5.76 16.08
N ILE A 262 5.53 -4.85 16.47
CA ILE A 262 6.96 -4.88 16.12
C ILE A 262 7.71 -5.11 17.43
N ARG A 263 8.38 -6.25 17.50
CA ARG A 263 9.14 -6.72 18.65
C ARG A 263 10.64 -6.54 18.42
N ARG A 264 11.38 -6.46 19.51
CA ARG A 264 12.84 -6.41 19.50
C ARG A 264 13.41 -7.83 19.58
N VAL A 265 14.34 -8.16 18.68
CA VAL A 265 14.93 -9.51 18.52
C VAL A 265 16.42 -9.53 18.89
N GLY A 266 16.98 -8.43 19.42
CA GLY A 266 18.39 -8.33 19.80
C GLY A 266 18.69 -7.16 20.74
N PRO A 267 19.95 -7.01 21.19
CA PRO A 267 20.36 -5.94 22.10
C PRO A 267 20.18 -4.55 21.47
N ILE A 268 20.07 -3.51 22.30
CA ILE A 268 19.96 -2.13 21.83
C ILE A 268 21.31 -1.72 21.21
N SER A 269 21.32 -1.43 19.91
CA SER A 269 22.42 -0.73 19.28
C SER A 269 22.38 0.74 19.71
N ARG A 270 23.54 1.30 20.08
CA ARG A 270 23.63 2.73 20.40
C ARG A 270 23.45 3.61 19.17
N ASP A 271 23.70 3.06 17.99
CA ASP A 271 23.70 3.79 16.73
C ASP A 271 22.34 3.73 16.03
N ASP A 272 21.53 2.69 16.28
CA ASP A 272 20.16 2.63 15.76
C ASP A 272 19.18 1.76 16.59
N VAL A 273 18.08 2.40 17.02
CA VAL A 273 16.99 1.80 17.81
C VAL A 273 16.20 0.74 17.01
N PHE A 274 16.18 0.84 15.67
CA PHE A 274 15.43 -0.05 14.78
C PHE A 274 16.26 -1.21 14.22
N GLU A 275 17.57 -1.25 14.50
CA GLU A 275 18.48 -2.27 13.97
C GLU A 275 18.10 -3.71 14.35
N ASN A 276 17.34 -3.91 15.42
CA ASN A 276 16.93 -5.24 15.90
C ASN A 276 15.41 -5.40 16.01
N MET A 277 14.63 -4.66 15.22
CA MET A 277 13.17 -4.76 15.18
C MET A 277 12.70 -5.72 14.08
N GLN A 278 11.65 -6.51 14.38
CA GLN A 278 10.95 -7.37 13.43
C GLN A 278 9.46 -7.42 13.77
N THR A 279 8.64 -7.71 12.77
CA THR A 279 7.21 -7.95 12.98
C THR A 279 7.00 -9.26 13.73
N GLY A 280 6.29 -9.17 14.86
CA GLY A 280 5.89 -10.34 15.65
C GLY A 280 4.52 -10.90 15.24
N GLY A 281 3.61 -10.03 14.76
CA GLY A 281 2.27 -10.44 14.37
C GLY A 281 1.30 -9.28 14.24
N PHE A 282 0.03 -9.61 13.98
CA PHE A 282 -1.02 -8.63 13.73
C PHE A 282 -2.27 -8.93 14.54
N VAL A 283 -2.97 -7.86 14.94
CA VAL A 283 -4.36 -7.92 15.38
C VAL A 283 -5.19 -7.10 14.40
N VAL A 284 -6.28 -7.70 13.89
CA VAL A 284 -7.21 -7.03 12.99
C VAL A 284 -8.52 -6.79 13.70
N LEU A 285 -9.00 -5.54 13.64
CA LEU A 285 -10.24 -5.11 14.24
C LEU A 285 -11.19 -4.57 13.17
N GLU A 286 -12.43 -5.00 13.19
CA GLU A 286 -13.52 -4.43 12.40
C GLU A 286 -14.19 -3.28 13.16
N ALA A 287 -14.46 -2.17 12.47
CA ALA A 287 -15.29 -1.10 13.00
C ALA A 287 -16.78 -1.49 12.90
N ASP A 288 -17.36 -1.91 14.02
CA ASP A 288 -18.80 -2.09 14.13
C ASP A 288 -19.49 -0.73 14.30
N LEU A 289 -19.84 -0.14 13.16
CA LEU A 289 -20.54 1.15 13.07
C LEU A 289 -22.05 1.02 13.28
N HIS A 290 -22.58 -0.20 13.36
CA HIS A 290 -24.01 -0.46 13.53
C HIS A 290 -24.40 -0.64 15.00
N SER A 291 -23.44 -0.94 15.89
CA SER A 291 -23.72 -0.99 17.33
C SER A 291 -23.87 0.40 17.95
N ASN A 292 -24.56 0.43 19.09
CA ASN A 292 -24.69 1.61 19.93
C ASN A 292 -24.21 1.29 21.37
N PRO A 293 -23.03 1.79 21.81
CA PRO A 293 -22.10 2.63 21.05
C PRO A 293 -21.37 1.83 19.95
N CYS A 294 -20.86 2.54 18.93
CA CYS A 294 -19.98 1.95 17.93
C CYS A 294 -18.68 1.46 18.59
N ARG A 295 -18.13 0.34 18.12
CA ARG A 295 -16.98 -0.30 18.77
C ARG A 295 -16.09 -1.05 17.80
N TRP A 296 -14.85 -1.30 18.23
CA TRP A 296 -13.97 -2.23 17.56
C TRP A 296 -14.30 -3.68 17.95
N ARG A 297 -14.26 -4.59 16.98
CA ARG A 297 -14.39 -6.04 17.20
C ARG A 297 -13.19 -6.76 16.61
N ARG A 298 -12.51 -7.61 17.38
CA ARG A 298 -11.42 -8.45 16.84
C ARG A 298 -11.99 -9.48 15.87
N ILE A 299 -11.34 -9.64 14.73
CA ILE A 299 -11.68 -10.64 13.71
C ILE A 299 -10.48 -11.55 13.44
N SER A 300 -10.75 -12.79 13.07
CA SER A 300 -9.74 -13.80 12.69
C SER A 300 -9.71 -14.08 11.18
N GLU A 301 -10.69 -13.57 10.43
CA GLU A 301 -10.88 -13.86 9.02
C GLU A 301 -11.22 -12.59 8.23
N LEU A 302 -10.65 -12.47 7.04
CA LEU A 302 -10.83 -11.39 6.08
C LEU A 302 -11.93 -11.71 5.06
N GLY A 303 -12.55 -12.89 5.14
CA GLY A 303 -13.67 -13.27 4.27
C GLY A 303 -13.22 -13.45 2.82
N GLY A 304 -12.16 -14.24 2.62
CA GLY A 304 -11.62 -14.53 1.28
C GLY A 304 -10.75 -13.42 0.66
N HIS A 305 -10.37 -12.42 1.46
CA HIS A 305 -9.52 -11.31 1.02
C HIS A 305 -8.08 -11.49 1.50
N ALA A 306 -7.16 -10.85 0.78
CA ALA A 306 -5.80 -10.58 1.19
C ALA A 306 -5.63 -9.08 1.46
N LEU A 307 -4.77 -8.73 2.41
CA LEU A 307 -4.41 -7.34 2.72
C LEU A 307 -2.96 -7.07 2.36
N PHE A 308 -2.71 -5.94 1.71
CA PHE A 308 -1.38 -5.44 1.37
C PHE A 308 -1.19 -4.12 2.12
N ILE A 309 -0.23 -4.08 3.03
CA ILE A 309 -0.07 -2.98 3.99
C ILE A 309 1.35 -2.43 3.95
N GLY A 310 1.43 -1.11 3.93
CA GLY A 310 2.66 -0.34 4.08
C GLY A 310 2.33 1.10 4.46
N GLN A 311 3.35 1.86 4.84
CA GLN A 311 3.18 3.24 5.30
C GLN A 311 2.53 4.14 4.25
N HIS A 312 2.89 3.95 2.98
CA HIS A 312 2.50 4.84 1.88
C HIS A 312 1.19 4.43 1.20
N GLY A 313 0.70 3.23 1.47
CA GLY A 313 -0.51 2.69 0.87
C GLY A 313 -0.90 1.36 1.49
N SER A 314 -2.20 1.20 1.70
CA SER A 314 -2.80 -0.06 2.16
C SER A 314 -4.00 -0.39 1.29
N LYS A 315 -4.14 -1.64 0.89
CA LYS A 315 -5.22 -2.09 0.01
C LYS A 315 -5.66 -3.51 0.37
N SER A 316 -6.93 -3.79 0.16
CA SER A 316 -7.49 -5.13 0.20
C SER A 316 -7.82 -5.61 -1.21
N MET A 317 -7.86 -6.92 -1.39
CA MET A 317 -8.35 -7.53 -2.63
C MET A 317 -8.87 -8.94 -2.38
N PRO A 318 -9.87 -9.41 -3.15
CA PRO A 318 -10.28 -10.80 -3.12
C PRO A 318 -9.10 -11.69 -3.53
N ALA A 319 -8.69 -12.62 -2.67
CA ALA A 319 -7.48 -13.41 -2.94
C ALA A 319 -7.62 -14.30 -4.20
N LYS A 320 -8.86 -14.70 -4.49
CA LYS A 320 -9.25 -15.48 -5.67
C LYS A 320 -9.02 -14.74 -6.99
N GLU A 321 -9.06 -13.41 -6.94
CA GLU A 321 -8.88 -12.54 -8.10
C GLU A 321 -7.41 -12.13 -8.27
N CYS A 322 -6.58 -12.21 -7.21
CA CYS A 322 -5.17 -11.86 -7.27
C CYS A 322 -4.28 -13.11 -7.32
N SER A 323 -3.56 -13.25 -8.42
CA SER A 323 -2.67 -14.38 -8.71
C SER A 323 -1.62 -14.54 -7.62
N GLY A 324 -1.53 -15.74 -7.01
CA GLY A 324 -0.51 -16.03 -6.00
C GLY A 324 -0.78 -15.45 -4.61
N SER A 325 -1.91 -14.75 -4.41
CA SER A 325 -2.33 -14.32 -3.08
C SER A 325 -3.12 -15.40 -2.34
N GLU A 326 -3.02 -15.40 -1.02
CA GLU A 326 -3.72 -16.33 -0.12
C GLU A 326 -4.82 -15.61 0.67
N GLU A 327 -5.92 -16.32 0.92
CA GLU A 327 -7.00 -15.82 1.77
C GLU A 327 -6.56 -15.66 3.22
N ASP A 328 -7.08 -14.63 3.90
CA ASP A 328 -6.81 -14.37 5.33
C ASP A 328 -5.31 -14.12 5.61
N CYS A 329 -4.59 -13.62 4.61
CA CYS A 329 -3.18 -13.27 4.69
C CYS A 329 -2.96 -11.74 4.60
N ILE A 330 -1.95 -11.29 5.36
CA ILE A 330 -1.50 -9.91 5.47
C ILE A 330 -0.08 -9.84 4.89
N TYR A 331 0.05 -9.26 3.72
CA TYR A 331 1.31 -8.98 3.03
C TYR A 331 1.83 -7.62 3.49
N PHE A 332 2.96 -7.61 4.19
CA PHE A 332 3.51 -6.39 4.77
C PHE A 332 4.93 -6.13 4.30
N ILE A 333 5.27 -4.84 4.25
CA ILE A 333 6.62 -4.36 3.92
C ILE A 333 7.24 -3.56 5.05
N CYS A 334 8.57 -3.47 5.06
CA CYS A 334 9.31 -2.64 6.01
C CYS A 334 8.98 -1.16 5.77
N ASP A 335 8.37 -0.50 6.75
CA ASP A 335 7.79 0.83 6.60
C ASP A 335 8.08 1.76 7.80
N TYR A 336 9.05 1.36 8.61
CA TYR A 336 9.70 2.17 9.63
C TYR A 336 11.09 2.62 9.14
N PRO A 337 11.65 3.72 9.71
CA PRO A 337 12.91 4.27 9.25
C PRO A 337 14.03 3.22 9.20
N HIS A 338 14.76 3.22 8.07
CA HIS A 338 15.90 2.32 7.88
C HIS A 338 17.12 2.80 8.69
N PRO A 339 17.91 1.86 9.23
CA PRO A 339 19.28 2.14 9.66
C PRO A 339 20.07 2.79 8.54
N LYS A 340 20.92 3.77 8.86
CA LYS A 340 21.78 4.47 7.89
C LYS A 340 22.70 3.54 7.06
N TYR A 341 22.89 2.28 7.48
CA TYR A 341 23.90 1.36 6.94
C TYR A 341 23.38 -0.03 6.54
N PHE A 342 22.06 -0.25 6.42
CA PHE A 342 21.55 -1.59 6.13
C PHE A 342 21.44 -1.89 4.63
N SER A 343 21.87 -3.10 4.26
CA SER A 343 21.99 -3.57 2.87
C SER A 343 20.74 -4.23 2.29
N SER A 344 19.71 -4.54 3.10
CA SER A 344 18.51 -5.24 2.63
C SER A 344 17.22 -4.43 2.81
N PRO A 345 16.50 -4.05 1.72
CA PRO A 345 15.19 -3.40 1.79
C PRO A 345 14.08 -4.27 2.38
N PHE A 346 14.26 -5.58 2.35
CA PHE A 346 13.19 -6.54 2.65
C PHE A 346 13.30 -7.16 4.04
N ARG A 347 14.12 -6.54 4.90
CA ARG A 347 14.46 -7.06 6.23
C ARG A 347 13.24 -7.44 7.08
N ASP A 348 12.19 -6.63 7.02
CA ASP A 348 10.93 -6.87 7.72
C ASP A 348 9.74 -6.81 6.77
N CYS A 349 9.83 -7.61 5.71
CA CYS A 349 8.76 -7.89 4.76
C CYS A 349 8.33 -9.35 4.87
N GLY A 350 7.03 -9.60 4.88
CA GLY A 350 6.52 -10.94 5.09
C GLY A 350 5.04 -11.11 4.76
N VAL A 351 4.59 -12.35 4.90
CA VAL A 351 3.19 -12.75 4.82
C VAL A 351 2.79 -13.28 6.18
N TYR A 352 1.85 -12.60 6.84
CA TYR A 352 1.24 -13.07 8.09
C TYR A 352 -0.07 -13.78 7.77
N ASN A 353 -0.14 -15.08 8.08
CA ASN A 353 -1.36 -15.86 7.93
C ASN A 353 -2.20 -15.75 9.21
N MET A 354 -3.40 -15.17 9.10
CA MET A 354 -4.25 -14.91 10.28
C MET A 354 -4.82 -16.18 10.91
N ARG A 355 -4.93 -17.28 10.16
CA ARG A 355 -5.52 -18.53 10.65
C ARG A 355 -4.57 -19.31 11.58
N ASN A 356 -3.27 -19.23 11.34
CA ASN A 356 -2.26 -19.96 12.12
C ASN A 356 -1.25 -19.05 12.83
N GLU A 357 -1.40 -17.73 12.70
CA GLU A 357 -0.55 -16.68 13.26
C GLU A 357 0.95 -16.79 12.90
N ARG A 358 1.27 -17.41 11.74
CA ARG A 358 2.66 -17.54 11.27
C ARG A 358 3.04 -16.45 10.28
N ILE A 359 4.30 -16.01 10.37
CA ILE A 359 4.94 -15.13 9.41
C ILE A 359 5.88 -15.95 8.54
N THR A 360 5.73 -15.85 7.22
CA THR A 360 6.69 -16.35 6.24
C THR A 360 7.37 -15.18 5.52
N PRO A 361 8.61 -15.34 5.05
CA PRO A 361 9.27 -14.30 4.25
C PRO A 361 8.49 -14.00 2.98
N LEU A 362 8.41 -12.72 2.59
CA LEU A 362 7.74 -12.29 1.36
C LEU A 362 8.46 -12.82 0.10
N MET A 363 9.76 -13.07 0.22
CA MET A 363 10.63 -13.58 -0.84
C MET A 363 11.82 -14.33 -0.24
N SER A 364 12.50 -15.14 -1.07
CA SER A 364 13.77 -15.76 -0.68
C SER A 364 14.85 -14.70 -0.51
N GLN A 365 15.63 -14.76 0.58
CA GLN A 365 16.69 -13.79 0.89
C GLN A 365 17.78 -13.70 -0.21
N THR A 366 17.92 -14.73 -1.03
CA THR A 366 18.86 -14.80 -2.18
C THR A 366 18.42 -14.00 -3.42
N ALA A 367 17.18 -13.52 -3.46
CA ALA A 367 16.63 -12.78 -4.61
C ALA A 367 16.68 -11.25 -4.41
N ALA A 368 17.23 -10.75 -3.29
CA ALA A 368 17.34 -9.32 -3.06
C ALA A 368 18.47 -8.73 -3.94
N PRO A 369 18.17 -7.80 -4.86
CA PRO A 369 19.21 -7.18 -5.66
C PRO A 369 20.14 -6.35 -4.76
N ALA A 370 21.44 -6.54 -4.94
CA ALA A 370 22.46 -5.67 -4.36
C ALA A 370 22.41 -4.31 -5.08
N HIS A 371 21.48 -3.44 -4.68
CA HIS A 371 21.51 -2.04 -5.12
C HIS A 371 22.35 -1.22 -4.16
N ASP A 372 23.12 -0.31 -4.74
CA ASP A 372 23.93 0.65 -4.03
C ASP A 372 23.11 1.45 -3.02
N ALA A 373 23.76 1.72 -1.89
CA ALA A 373 23.23 2.35 -0.69
C ALA A 373 22.38 3.59 -0.97
N GLY A 374 21.07 3.39 -1.02
CA GLY A 374 20.05 4.42 -1.04
C GLY A 374 18.96 4.06 -0.02
N GLN A 375 18.22 5.06 0.46
CA GLN A 375 17.20 4.84 1.48
C GLN A 375 15.95 4.21 0.84
N TRP A 376 15.82 2.90 1.00
CA TRP A 376 14.72 2.12 0.48
C TRP A 376 13.38 2.56 1.07
N ARG A 377 12.40 2.85 0.19
CA ARG A 377 11.02 3.18 0.57
C ARG A 377 10.04 2.40 -0.31
N PRO A 378 9.89 1.09 -0.09
CA PRO A 378 8.97 0.30 -0.90
C PRO A 378 7.53 0.76 -0.67
N ALA A 379 6.75 0.80 -1.74
CA ALA A 379 5.29 0.94 -1.67
C ALA A 379 4.64 -0.10 -2.58
N TRP A 380 3.44 -0.55 -2.22
CA TRP A 380 2.69 -1.51 -3.01
C TRP A 380 2.14 -0.84 -4.27
N PHE A 381 2.44 -1.43 -5.42
CA PHE A 381 1.90 -1.04 -6.72
C PHE A 381 1.08 -2.18 -7.28
N PHE A 382 -0.12 -1.87 -7.76
CA PHE A 382 -1.11 -2.86 -8.21
C PHE A 382 -1.24 -2.76 -9.73
N PRO A 383 -0.53 -3.58 -10.51
CA PRO A 383 -0.61 -3.49 -11.96
C PRO A 383 -2.01 -3.88 -12.46
N PRO A 384 -2.44 -3.35 -13.62
CA PRO A 384 -3.74 -3.69 -14.20
C PRO A 384 -3.77 -5.17 -14.65
N GLU A 385 -4.99 -5.71 -14.81
CA GLU A 385 -5.21 -7.09 -15.27
C GLU A 385 -4.64 -7.35 -16.67
N ALA A 386 -4.71 -6.33 -17.53
CA ALA A 386 -4.22 -6.37 -18.89
C ALA A 386 -3.45 -5.08 -19.21
N VAL A 387 -2.35 -5.27 -19.94
CA VAL A 387 -1.57 -4.23 -20.64
C VAL A 387 -1.57 -4.56 -22.12
#